data_AF-A0A7Y9ME61-F1
#
_entry.id   AF-A0A7Y9ME61-F1
#
_cell.length_a   1.000
_cell.length_b   1.000
_cell.length_c   1.000
_cell.angle_alpha   90.00
_cell.angle_beta   90.00
_cell.angle_gamma   90.00
#
_symmetry.space_group_name_H-M   'P 1'
#
loop_
_entity.id
_entity.type
_entity.pdbx_description
1 polymer ?
#
loop_
_entity_poly.entity_id
_entity_poly.type
_entity_poly.pdbx_seq_one_letter_code
_entity_poly.pdbx_strand_id
1 'polypeptide(L)'
;MGTNVRLFWILAGFFLFAAALYTGWSILANHQDVEWFNKIEWVGSIAILLSGALAILIAFYLGLVVRSQGGELPEDRLDADIDDGDAEQGHFSPWSWWPIVLAFSAAIVVLGLAIGPWLSFIGVGLLLVAIVGWVYEYYRGYFAR
;
A
#
# COMPACT_ATOMS: atom_id res chain seq x y z
N MET A 1 18.49 -1.80 -2.17
CA MET A 1 17.55 -2.40 -1.23
C MET A 1 17.88 -2.19 0.25
N GLY A 2 19.13 -2.33 0.73
CA GLY A 2 19.44 -2.14 2.16
C GLY A 2 19.07 -0.75 2.70
N THR A 3 19.24 0.29 1.89
CA THR A 3 18.81 1.66 2.19
C THR A 3 17.30 1.78 2.34
N ASN A 4 16.51 1.11 1.49
CA ASN A 4 15.05 1.12 1.55
C ASN A 4 14.55 0.50 2.88
N VAL A 5 15.16 -0.60 3.32
CA VAL A 5 14.84 -1.21 4.62
C VAL A 5 15.10 -0.23 5.77
N ARG A 6 16.27 0.42 5.77
CA ARG A 6 16.62 1.42 6.80
C ARG A 6 15.67 2.62 6.80
N LEU A 7 15.28 3.10 5.62
CA LEU A 7 14.33 4.20 5.46
C LEU A 7 13.00 3.88 6.17
N PHE A 8 12.42 2.70 5.93
CA PHE A 8 11.17 2.32 6.57
C PHE A 8 11.31 2.06 8.07
N TRP A 9 12.47 1.60 8.56
CA TRP A 9 12.72 1.53 10.01
C TRP A 9 12.81 2.91 10.67
N ILE A 10 13.41 3.90 9.99
CA ILE A 10 13.44 5.28 10.48
C ILE A 10 12.01 5.85 10.52
N LEU A 11 11.22 5.64 9.46
CA LEU A 11 9.81 6.06 9.43
C LEU A 11 8.98 5.39 10.52
N ALA A 12 9.17 4.08 10.74
CA ALA A 12 8.52 3.37 11.83
C ALA A 12 8.87 3.99 13.19
N GLY A 13 10.15 4.24 13.46
CA GLY A 13 10.60 4.91 14.69
C GLY A 13 9.96 6.28 14.86
N PHE A 14 9.94 7.09 13.80
CA PHE A 14 9.28 8.40 13.79
C PHE A 14 7.79 8.30 14.10
N PHE A 15 7.03 7.43 13.42
CA PHE A 15 5.60 7.30 13.64
C PHE A 15 5.25 6.75 15.03
N LEU A 16 6.02 5.81 15.56
CA LEU A 16 5.82 5.32 16.93
C LEU A 16 6.11 6.42 17.96
N PHE A 17 7.17 7.19 17.75
CA PHE A 17 7.47 8.35 18.57
C PHE A 17 6.37 9.40 18.50
N ALA A 18 5.89 9.72 17.28
CA ALA A 18 4.80 10.65 17.06
C ALA A 18 3.50 10.15 17.69
N ALA A 19 3.18 8.86 17.61
CA ALA A 19 2.01 8.27 18.25
C ALA A 19 2.07 8.45 19.77
N ALA A 20 3.21 8.12 20.39
CA ALA A 20 3.40 8.30 21.83
C ALA A 20 3.30 9.77 22.26
N LEU A 21 3.96 10.68 21.51
CA LEU A 21 3.88 12.12 21.77
C LEU A 21 2.45 12.65 21.60
N TYR A 22 1.77 12.26 20.54
CA TYR A 22 0.43 12.73 20.22
C TYR A 22 -0.60 12.27 21.24
N THR A 23 -0.61 10.97 21.57
CA THR A 23 -1.48 10.41 22.60
C THR A 23 -1.16 11.00 23.97
N GLY A 24 0.14 11.14 24.31
CA GLY A 24 0.57 11.76 25.57
C GLY A 24 0.13 13.22 25.68
N TRP A 25 0.35 14.01 24.62
CA TRP A 25 -0.09 15.40 24.54
C TRP A 25 -1.61 15.53 24.65
N SER A 26 -2.37 14.66 23.96
CA SER A 26 -3.84 14.63 24.06
C SER A 26 -4.29 14.46 25.51
N ILE A 27 -3.66 13.56 26.27
CA ILE A 27 -4.04 13.33 27.68
C ILE A 27 -3.73 14.57 28.55
N LEU A 28 -2.58 15.22 28.31
CA LEU A 28 -2.11 16.35 29.13
C LEU A 28 -2.81 17.67 28.82
N ALA A 29 -3.08 17.95 27.55
CA ALA A 29 -3.69 19.20 27.10
C ALA A 29 -5.21 19.23 27.31
N ASN A 30 -5.85 18.07 27.50
CA ASN A 30 -7.28 17.99 27.75
C ASN A 30 -7.62 18.33 29.22
N HIS A 31 -8.09 19.56 29.41
CA HIS A 31 -8.51 20.12 30.69
C HIS A 31 -9.88 19.64 31.19
N GLN A 32 -10.56 18.75 30.47
CA GLN A 32 -11.82 18.18 30.93
C GLN A 32 -11.58 17.20 32.09
N ASP A 33 -12.43 17.24 33.11
CA ASP A 33 -12.44 16.32 34.25
C ASP A 33 -13.08 14.98 33.88
N VAL A 34 -12.51 14.32 32.86
CA VAL A 34 -12.89 12.98 32.43
C VAL A 34 -11.75 12.00 32.67
N GLU A 35 -12.08 10.71 32.75
CA GLU A 35 -11.07 9.66 32.87
C GLU A 35 -10.01 9.76 31.76
N TRP A 36 -8.77 9.40 32.07
CA TRP A 36 -7.62 9.52 31.15
C TRP A 36 -7.86 8.89 29.78
N PHE A 37 -8.62 7.79 29.70
CA PHE A 37 -9.00 7.12 28.46
C PHE A 37 -9.88 8.00 27.56
N ASN A 38 -10.77 8.79 28.15
CA ASN A 38 -11.64 9.73 27.43
C ASN A 38 -10.92 11.04 27.07
N LYS A 39 -9.71 11.27 27.61
CA LYS A 39 -8.83 12.38 27.20
C LYS A 39 -7.99 12.05 25.96
N ILE A 40 -8.06 10.84 25.44
CA ILE A 40 -7.32 10.45 24.23
C ILE A 40 -8.14 10.79 22.99
N GLU A 41 -7.54 11.51 22.05
CA GLU A 41 -8.06 11.68 20.70
C GLU A 41 -7.76 10.40 19.90
N TRP A 42 -8.75 9.50 19.89
CA TRP A 42 -8.59 8.13 19.38
C TRP A 42 -8.34 8.08 17.87
N VAL A 43 -8.98 8.96 17.09
CA VAL A 43 -8.89 8.91 15.63
C VAL A 43 -7.46 9.19 15.18
N GLY A 44 -6.85 10.29 15.62
CA GLY A 44 -5.45 10.60 15.31
C GLY A 44 -4.47 9.61 15.95
N SER A 45 -4.67 9.23 17.22
CA SER A 45 -3.78 8.29 17.90
C SER A 45 -3.69 6.94 17.18
N ILE A 46 -4.83 6.38 16.78
CA ILE A 46 -4.87 5.10 16.05
C ILE A 46 -4.31 5.27 14.64
N ALA A 47 -4.63 6.35 13.93
CA ALA A 47 -4.14 6.57 12.57
C ALA A 47 -2.60 6.66 12.49
N ILE A 48 -1.97 7.38 13.43
CA ILE A 48 -0.51 7.50 13.50
C ILE A 48 0.12 6.16 13.90
N LEU A 49 -0.47 5.46 14.88
CA LEU A 49 0.01 4.14 15.31
C LEU A 49 -0.03 3.12 14.17
N LEU A 50 -1.15 3.05 13.44
CA LEU A 50 -1.30 2.13 12.31
C LEU A 50 -0.38 2.49 11.13
N SER A 51 -0.06 3.77 10.95
CA SER A 51 0.93 4.22 9.98
C SER A 51 2.34 3.73 10.35
N GLY A 52 2.69 3.76 11.64
CA GLY A 52 3.92 3.15 12.17
C GLY A 52 3.94 1.63 11.99
N ALA A 53 2.83 0.96 12.28
CA ALA A 53 2.70 -0.49 12.07
C ALA A 53 2.85 -0.88 10.59
N LEU A 54 2.28 -0.10 9.67
CA LEU A 54 2.46 -0.29 8.23
C LEU A 54 3.93 -0.13 7.82
N ALA A 55 4.62 0.90 8.34
CA ALA A 55 6.05 1.10 8.07
C ALA A 55 6.89 -0.09 8.58
N ILE A 56 6.57 -0.64 9.75
CA ILE A 56 7.20 -1.86 10.29
C ILE A 56 6.97 -3.04 9.34
N LEU A 57 5.74 -3.26 8.88
CA LEU A 57 5.41 -4.37 7.99
C LEU A 57 6.21 -4.30 6.69
N ILE A 58 6.32 -3.10 6.10
CA ILE A 58 7.11 -2.87 4.89
C ILE A 58 8.60 -3.10 5.16
N ALA A 59 9.15 -2.52 6.24
CA ALA A 59 10.56 -2.68 6.61
C ALA A 59 10.93 -4.16 6.85
N PHE A 60 10.06 -4.88 7.54
CA PHE A 60 10.20 -6.31 7.81
C PHE A 60 10.20 -7.12 6.52
N TYR A 61 9.20 -6.91 5.66
CA TYR A 61 9.10 -7.63 4.38
C TYR A 61 10.32 -7.38 3.49
N LEU A 62 10.72 -6.12 3.31
CA LEU A 62 11.91 -5.78 2.53
C LEU A 62 13.18 -6.39 3.13
N GLY A 63 13.29 -6.45 4.46
CA GLY A 63 14.41 -7.10 5.15
C GLY A 63 14.49 -8.61 4.85
N LEU A 64 13.35 -9.29 4.75
CA LEU A 64 13.30 -10.69 4.33
C LEU A 64 13.73 -10.85 2.87
N VAL A 65 13.27 -9.97 1.98
CA VAL A 65 13.65 -9.99 0.55
C VAL A 65 15.15 -9.82 0.39
N VAL A 66 15.74 -8.79 1.00
CA VAL A 66 17.19 -8.54 0.95
C VAL A 66 17.99 -9.75 1.46
N ARG A 67 17.53 -10.37 2.55
CA ARG A 67 18.18 -11.56 3.11
C ARG A 67 18.10 -12.76 2.15
N SER A 68 17.02 -12.89 1.39
CA SER A 68 16.81 -13.99 0.43
C SER A 68 17.50 -13.79 -0.92
N GLN A 69 17.93 -12.56 -1.23
CA GLN A 69 18.41 -12.16 -2.56
C GLN A 69 19.79 -12.72 -2.91
N GLY A 70 20.59 -13.12 -1.91
CA GLY A 70 21.86 -13.82 -2.13
C GLY A 70 23.04 -12.93 -2.54
N GLY A 71 22.86 -11.61 -2.64
CA GLY A 71 23.90 -10.64 -2.97
C GLY A 71 23.36 -9.21 -3.02
N GLU A 72 24.26 -8.23 -3.17
CA GLU A 72 23.87 -6.85 -3.49
C GLU A 72 23.57 -6.73 -4.98
N LEU A 73 22.48 -6.05 -5.31
CA LEU A 73 22.13 -5.82 -6.71
C LEU A 73 23.02 -4.74 -7.33
N PRO A 74 23.17 -4.73 -8.67
CA PRO A 74 23.86 -3.65 -9.39
C PRO A 74 23.32 -2.26 -9.03
N GLU A 75 22.01 -2.13 -8.79
CA GLU A 75 21.37 -0.87 -8.38
C GLU A 75 21.83 -0.32 -7.02
N ASP A 76 22.46 -1.15 -6.17
CA ASP A 76 22.97 -0.75 -4.85
C ASP A 76 24.50 -0.54 -4.83
N ARG A 77 25.18 -0.89 -5.92
CA ARG A 77 26.64 -0.86 -6.00
C ARG A 77 27.11 0.47 -6.57
N LEU A 78 28.10 1.09 -5.92
CA LEU A 78 28.71 2.34 -6.39
C LEU A 78 29.65 2.14 -7.60
N ASP A 79 30.03 0.90 -7.85
CA ASP A 79 30.97 0.47 -8.90
C ASP A 79 30.29 -0.35 -10.01
N ALA A 80 28.95 -0.36 -10.07
CA ALA A 80 28.22 -1.09 -11.10
C ALA A 80 28.37 -0.45 -12.48
N ASP A 81 28.52 -1.29 -13.50
CA ASP A 81 28.48 -0.89 -14.91
C ASP A 81 27.08 -1.13 -15.51
N ILE A 82 26.79 -0.55 -16.67
CA ILE A 82 25.52 -0.74 -17.40
C ILE A 82 25.32 -2.22 -17.77
N ASP A 83 26.42 -2.93 -18.04
CA ASP A 83 26.41 -4.35 -18.43
C ASP A 83 26.16 -5.30 -17.24
N ASP A 84 26.17 -4.81 -15.99
CA ASP A 84 25.85 -5.62 -14.81
C ASP A 84 24.34 -5.86 -14.65
N GLY A 85 23.49 -5.12 -15.36
CA GLY A 85 22.04 -5.26 -15.35
C GLY A 85 21.55 -6.41 -16.23
N ASP A 86 20.46 -7.08 -15.82
CA ASP A 86 19.83 -8.11 -16.66
C ASP A 86 19.23 -7.48 -17.93
N ALA A 87 19.44 -8.15 -19.07
CA ALA A 87 18.90 -7.74 -20.35
C ALA A 87 17.38 -7.92 -20.41
N GLU A 88 16.84 -8.91 -19.70
CA GLU A 88 15.41 -9.18 -19.64
C GLU A 88 14.81 -8.77 -18.30
N GLN A 89 14.18 -7.59 -18.25
CA GLN A 89 13.54 -7.06 -17.03
C GLN A 89 12.21 -7.74 -16.66
N GLY A 90 11.69 -8.61 -17.53
CA GLY A 90 10.40 -9.28 -17.40
C GLY A 90 9.34 -8.76 -18.37
N HIS A 91 8.08 -9.12 -18.12
CA HIS A 91 6.97 -8.79 -19.00
C HIS A 91 6.29 -7.49 -18.58
N PHE A 92 6.12 -6.58 -19.55
CA PHE A 92 5.33 -5.36 -19.40
C PHE A 92 4.19 -5.35 -20.43
N SER A 93 3.00 -4.97 -19.95
CA SER A 93 1.84 -4.69 -20.80
C SER A 93 2.17 -3.55 -21.78
N PRO A 94 2.10 -3.77 -23.11
CA PRO A 94 2.30 -2.68 -24.07
C PRO A 94 1.12 -1.71 -24.08
N TRP A 95 -0.08 -2.20 -23.76
CA TRP A 95 -1.30 -1.44 -23.56
C TRP A 95 -2.32 -2.30 -22.82
N SER A 96 -3.23 -1.66 -22.09
CA SER A 96 -4.38 -2.31 -21.46
C SER A 96 -5.51 -1.30 -21.24
N TRP A 97 -6.73 -1.64 -21.67
CA TRP A 97 -7.92 -0.83 -21.38
C TRP A 97 -8.54 -1.15 -20.01
N TRP A 98 -8.17 -2.28 -19.41
CA TRP A 98 -8.79 -2.75 -18.17
C TRP A 98 -8.61 -1.82 -16.96
N PRO A 99 -7.48 -1.12 -16.76
CA PRO A 99 -7.35 -0.13 -15.68
C PRO A 99 -8.41 0.97 -15.74
N ILE A 100 -8.78 1.43 -16.93
CA ILE A 100 -9.81 2.47 -17.11
C ILE A 100 -11.18 1.92 -16.75
N VAL A 101 -11.51 0.71 -17.21
CA VAL A 101 -12.78 0.04 -16.89
C VAL A 101 -12.88 -0.26 -15.39
N LEU A 102 -11.77 -0.64 -14.75
CA LEU A 102 -11.70 -0.88 -13.31
C LEU A 102 -11.89 0.40 -12.50
N ALA A 103 -11.22 1.49 -12.88
CA ALA A 103 -11.40 2.79 -12.23
C ALA A 103 -12.84 3.30 -12.38
N PHE A 104 -13.43 3.17 -13.58
CA PHE A 104 -14.80 3.57 -13.85
C PHE A 104 -15.82 2.75 -13.04
N SER A 105 -15.65 1.44 -12.98
CA SER A 105 -16.54 0.57 -12.18
C SER A 105 -16.42 0.84 -10.68
N ALA A 106 -15.21 1.05 -10.15
CA ALA A 106 -15.02 1.50 -8.77
C ALA A 106 -15.68 2.85 -8.49
N ALA A 107 -15.58 3.80 -9.42
CA ALA A 107 -16.25 5.10 -9.31
C ALA A 107 -17.78 4.95 -9.25
N ILE A 108 -18.38 4.05 -10.04
CA ILE A 108 -19.83 3.76 -9.97
C ILE A 108 -20.21 3.17 -8.61
N VAL A 109 -19.41 2.25 -8.05
CA VAL A 109 -19.67 1.67 -6.73
C VAL A 109 -19.75 2.76 -5.67
N VAL A 110 -18.78 3.67 -5.65
CA VAL A 110 -18.73 4.78 -4.70
C VAL A 110 -19.85 5.79 -4.97
N LEU A 111 -20.14 6.11 -6.24
CA LEU A 111 -21.22 7.01 -6.61
C LEU A 111 -22.59 6.50 -6.15
N GLY A 112 -22.79 5.18 -6.16
CA GLY A 112 -23.99 4.56 -5.63
C GLY A 112 -24.22 4.80 -4.14
N LEU A 113 -23.17 5.05 -3.35
CA LEU A 113 -23.33 5.46 -1.94
C LEU A 113 -23.99 6.84 -1.80
N ALA A 114 -23.82 7.72 -2.80
CA ALA A 114 -24.39 9.06 -2.81
C ALA A 114 -25.78 9.13 -3.48
N ILE A 115 -25.99 8.39 -4.57
CA ILE A 115 -27.25 8.42 -5.33
C ILE A 115 -28.27 7.42 -4.80
N GLY A 116 -27.82 6.20 -4.48
CA GLY A 116 -28.68 5.10 -4.08
C GLY A 116 -27.99 3.73 -4.22
N PRO A 117 -28.13 2.82 -3.24
CA PRO A 117 -27.39 1.55 -3.21
C PRO A 117 -27.58 0.65 -4.43
N TRP A 118 -28.70 0.79 -5.15
CA TRP A 118 -28.97 0.03 -6.37
C TRP A 118 -27.89 0.21 -7.44
N LEU A 119 -27.30 1.40 -7.54
CA LEU A 119 -26.23 1.71 -8.48
C LEU A 119 -24.91 1.02 -8.08
N SER A 120 -24.67 0.87 -6.77
CA SER A 120 -23.50 0.14 -6.26
C SER A 120 -23.54 -1.33 -6.66
N PHE A 121 -24.71 -1.99 -6.67
CA PHE A 121 -24.82 -3.39 -7.14
C PHE A 121 -24.43 -3.54 -8.61
N ILE A 122 -24.82 -2.59 -9.46
CA ILE A 122 -24.40 -2.55 -10.87
C ILE A 122 -22.89 -2.33 -10.97
N GLY A 123 -22.36 -1.37 -10.21
CA GLY A 123 -20.93 -1.08 -10.15
C GLY A 123 -20.09 -2.29 -9.73
N VAL A 124 -20.56 -3.06 -8.73
CA VAL A 124 -19.88 -4.29 -8.28
C VAL A 124 -19.86 -5.34 -9.40
N GLY A 125 -20.95 -5.52 -10.13
CA GLY A 125 -20.98 -6.40 -11.29
C GLY A 125 -19.94 -6.02 -12.34
N LEU A 126 -19.84 -4.74 -12.69
CA LEU A 126 -18.84 -4.22 -13.61
C LEU A 126 -17.42 -4.38 -13.06
N LEU A 127 -17.21 -4.15 -11.77
CA LEU A 127 -15.91 -4.24 -11.10
C LEU A 127 -15.38 -5.67 -11.09
N LEU A 128 -16.24 -6.65 -10.83
CA LEU A 128 -15.87 -8.07 -10.93
C LEU A 128 -15.42 -8.44 -12.35
N VAL A 129 -16.18 -8.02 -13.36
CA VAL A 129 -15.80 -8.24 -14.77
C VAL A 129 -14.48 -7.54 -15.10
N ALA A 130 -14.27 -6.31 -14.62
CA ALA A 130 -13.05 -5.55 -14.86
C ALA A 130 -11.82 -6.20 -14.22
N ILE A 131 -11.92 -6.68 -12.98
CA ILE A 131 -10.84 -7.37 -12.26
C ILE A 131 -10.48 -8.68 -12.97
N VAL A 132 -11.47 -9.53 -13.27
CA VAL A 132 -11.25 -10.78 -14.01
C VAL A 132 -10.63 -10.45 -15.37
N GLY A 133 -11.16 -9.44 -16.04
CA GLY A 133 -10.66 -9.01 -17.33
C GLY A 133 -9.18 -8.64 -17.31
N TRP A 134 -8.77 -7.83 -16.33
CA TRP A 134 -7.41 -7.35 -16.16
C TRP A 134 -6.44 -8.46 -15.75
N VAL A 135 -6.81 -9.27 -14.75
CA VAL A 135 -5.97 -10.36 -14.24
C VAL A 135 -5.69 -11.41 -15.32
N TYR A 136 -6.70 -11.74 -16.13
CA TYR A 136 -6.57 -12.76 -17.17
C TYR A 136 -6.19 -12.21 -18.55
N GLU A 137 -5.91 -10.91 -18.71
CA GLU A 137 -5.65 -10.29 -20.02
C GLU A 137 -4.57 -11.03 -20.83
N TYR A 138 -3.43 -11.33 -20.20
CA TYR A 138 -2.29 -12.00 -20.84
C TYR A 138 -2.33 -13.53 -20.72
N TYR A 139 -3.41 -14.09 -20.16
CA TYR A 139 -3.59 -15.55 -20.00
C TYR A 139 -4.69 -16.11 -20.92
N ARG A 140 -5.18 -15.32 -21.88
CA ARG A 140 -6.15 -15.75 -22.90
C ARG A 140 -5.43 -16.38 -24.08
N GLY A 141 -5.93 -17.51 -24.57
CA GLY A 141 -5.41 -18.18 -25.78
C GLY A 141 -4.51 -19.39 -25.52
N TYR A 142 -4.06 -19.66 -24.29
CA TYR A 142 -3.34 -20.91 -23.97
C TYR A 142 -4.22 -22.18 -24.03
N PHE A 143 -5.55 -22.02 -23.96
CA PHE A 143 -6.53 -23.12 -23.92
C PHE A 143 -7.60 -23.06 -25.03
N ALA A 144 -7.48 -22.12 -25.99
CA ALA A 144 -8.39 -22.03 -27.11
C ALA A 144 -7.72 -22.65 -28.34
N ARG A 145 -8.18 -23.86 -28.71
CA ARG A 145 -7.93 -24.49 -30.01
C ARG A 145 -9.02 -24.05 -30.99
#